data_AF-A0A2U2BX04-F1
#
_entry.id   AF-A0A2U2BX04-F1
#
_cell.length_a   1.000
_cell.length_b   1.000
_cell.length_c   1.000
_cell.angle_alpha   90.00
_cell.angle_beta   90.00
_cell.angle_gamma   90.00
#
_symmetry.space_group_name_H-M   'P 1'
#
loop_
_entity.id
_entity.type
_entity.pdbx_description
1 polymer ?
#
loop_
_entity_poly.entity_id
_entity_poly.type
_entity_poly.pdbx_seq_one_letter_code
_entity_poly.pdbx_strand_id
1 'polypeptide(L)'
;MSPIPRLIALCAFLIPTALMLTSPARADAFDPGRTPISLSIRDGLSVDLEVFTIFAEPGETVAIRADRPLVWRTGGASRPASRTLDWTAPETPGLTVVDLIDGAGAAMRLNLIVMHAHDPDSGDAINGYRLGRYPSEPYRGRENYLPPRHFAEVSEDLRNLQISPHFTLGQFLCKQPADGAPYLVLSERLLAKLEVLLEAANDRGWRADTFTVMSGYRTPAYNAAIGNGRYSRHIYGGAADIYIDADGDGIMDDLDGDGQVTPADAAALYELVEELSDTPNFAPYLGGLGDYGSTSAHGPFVHVDERGWRARWGRSAG
;
A
#
# COMPACT_ATOMS: atom_id res chain seq x y z
N MET A 1 76.94 -59.94 -10.38
CA MET A 1 76.34 -59.93 -9.04
C MET A 1 75.69 -58.57 -8.85
N SER A 2 74.38 -58.50 -9.09
CA SER A 2 73.59 -57.26 -9.08
C SER A 2 73.30 -56.78 -7.65
N PRO A 3 73.37 -55.47 -7.36
CA PRO A 3 72.81 -54.91 -6.14
C PRO A 3 71.34 -54.52 -6.34
N ILE A 4 70.55 -54.85 -5.32
CA ILE A 4 69.11 -54.56 -5.18
C ILE A 4 68.91 -53.06 -4.94
N PRO A 5 68.04 -52.34 -5.67
CA PRO A 5 67.62 -50.99 -5.31
C PRO A 5 66.47 -51.02 -4.30
N ARG A 6 66.62 -50.25 -3.21
CA ARG A 6 65.61 -50.05 -2.17
C ARG A 6 64.49 -49.12 -2.66
N LEU A 7 63.25 -49.56 -2.45
CA LEU A 7 62.01 -48.84 -2.68
C LEU A 7 61.93 -47.60 -1.76
N ILE A 8 61.70 -46.42 -2.33
CA ILE A 8 61.34 -45.19 -1.59
C ILE A 8 59.81 -45.12 -1.52
N ALA A 9 59.26 -45.18 -0.31
CA ALA A 9 57.83 -45.00 -0.06
C ALA A 9 57.48 -43.51 -0.07
N LEU A 10 56.58 -43.11 -0.98
CA LEU A 10 56.03 -41.77 -1.09
C LEU A 10 54.81 -41.65 -0.17
N CYS A 11 54.95 -40.99 0.98
CA CYS A 11 53.82 -40.66 1.86
C CYS A 11 53.01 -39.50 1.23
N ALA A 12 51.80 -39.79 0.74
CA ALA A 12 50.85 -38.77 0.32
C ALA A 12 50.22 -38.09 1.55
N PHE A 13 50.49 -36.80 1.74
CA PHE A 13 49.79 -35.97 2.71
C PHE A 13 48.41 -35.60 2.17
N LEU A 14 47.35 -36.16 2.76
CA LEU A 14 45.97 -35.71 2.57
C LEU A 14 45.78 -34.38 3.31
N ILE A 15 45.61 -33.29 2.57
CA ILE A 15 45.18 -32.00 3.09
C ILE A 15 43.66 -32.11 3.33
N PRO A 16 43.15 -31.92 4.57
CA PRO A 16 41.72 -31.92 4.80
C PRO A 16 41.12 -30.63 4.22
N THR A 17 40.30 -30.78 3.18
CA THR A 17 39.47 -29.70 2.64
C THR A 17 38.48 -29.29 3.73
N ALA A 18 38.71 -28.16 4.39
CA ALA A 18 37.75 -27.58 5.31
C ALA A 18 36.50 -27.16 4.52
N LEU A 19 35.42 -27.92 4.70
CA LEU A 19 34.11 -27.57 4.18
C LEU A 19 33.64 -26.32 4.96
N MET A 20 33.85 -25.13 4.38
CA MET A 20 33.26 -23.91 4.92
C MET A 20 31.75 -23.99 4.73
N LEU A 21 31.06 -24.39 5.79
CA LEU A 21 29.62 -24.21 5.94
C LEU A 21 29.35 -22.70 5.96
N THR A 22 29.04 -22.14 4.80
CA THR A 22 28.42 -20.82 4.73
C THR A 22 27.05 -20.94 5.38
N SER A 23 26.87 -20.38 6.57
CA SER A 23 25.53 -20.18 7.12
C SER A 23 24.69 -19.45 6.07
N PRO A 24 23.48 -19.90 5.74
CA PRO A 24 22.60 -19.12 4.88
C PRO A 24 22.43 -17.75 5.53
N ALA A 25 22.55 -16.68 4.73
CA ALA A 25 22.16 -15.35 5.17
C ALA A 25 20.75 -15.47 5.74
N ARG A 26 20.58 -15.08 7.01
CA ARG A 26 19.25 -14.95 7.60
C ARG A 26 18.52 -13.98 6.66
N ALA A 27 17.47 -14.44 5.98
CA ALA A 27 16.60 -13.52 5.27
C ALA A 27 16.27 -12.40 6.25
N ASP A 28 16.59 -11.15 5.89
CA ASP A 28 16.35 -10.02 6.77
C ASP A 28 14.88 -10.05 7.17
N ALA A 29 14.63 -9.94 8.48
CA ALA A 29 13.28 -9.94 9.00
C ALA A 29 12.49 -8.77 8.38
N PHE A 30 11.19 -8.96 8.13
CA PHE A 30 10.33 -7.87 7.68
C PHE A 30 10.39 -6.72 8.67
N ASP A 31 10.71 -5.53 8.18
CA ASP A 31 10.59 -4.29 8.93
C ASP A 31 9.21 -3.69 8.62
N PRO A 32 8.28 -3.60 9.59
CA PRO A 32 6.95 -3.06 9.34
C PRO A 32 6.94 -1.54 9.12
N GLY A 33 8.09 -0.85 9.20
CA GLY A 33 8.16 0.60 9.01
C GLY A 33 7.41 1.37 10.09
N ARG A 34 7.35 0.82 11.30
CA ARG A 34 6.68 1.42 12.46
C ARG A 34 7.62 2.38 13.18
N THR A 35 7.06 3.44 13.76
CA THR A 35 7.77 4.41 14.58
C THR A 35 7.06 4.55 15.93
N PRO A 36 7.77 4.86 17.03
CA PRO A 36 7.12 5.08 18.32
C PRO A 36 6.20 6.32 18.34
N ILE A 37 6.24 7.16 17.30
CA ILE A 37 5.37 8.33 17.14
C ILE A 37 4.00 7.89 16.65
N SER A 38 2.93 8.29 17.35
CA SER A 38 1.56 8.04 16.88
C SER A 38 0.86 9.37 16.61
N LEU A 39 0.26 9.47 15.41
CA LEU A 39 -0.58 10.59 15.02
C LEU A 39 -2.03 10.15 14.92
N SER A 40 -2.93 10.96 15.48
CA SER A 40 -4.34 10.97 15.14
C SER A 40 -4.60 12.09 14.13
N ILE A 41 -5.17 11.70 13.00
CA ILE A 41 -5.63 12.57 11.92
C ILE A 41 -7.16 12.42 11.78
N ARG A 42 -7.75 13.05 10.74
CA ARG A 42 -9.19 13.10 10.44
C ARG A 42 -9.96 11.85 10.85
N ASP A 43 -11.19 12.05 11.35
CA ASP A 43 -12.11 10.98 11.75
C ASP A 43 -11.50 9.95 12.72
N GLY A 44 -10.49 10.39 13.50
CA GLY A 44 -9.81 9.57 14.49
C GLY A 44 -8.89 8.49 13.90
N LEU A 45 -8.53 8.55 12.61
CA LEU A 45 -7.56 7.63 12.03
C LEU A 45 -6.21 7.79 12.76
N SER A 46 -5.71 6.70 13.33
CA SER A 46 -4.43 6.66 14.04
C SER A 46 -3.38 5.99 13.17
N VAL A 47 -2.19 6.59 13.06
CA VAL A 47 -1.06 6.08 12.27
C VAL A 47 0.24 6.23 13.04
N ASP A 48 1.08 5.21 12.99
CA ASP A 48 2.39 5.11 13.65
C ASP A 48 3.45 4.56 12.69
N LEU A 49 3.38 5.00 11.43
CA LEU A 49 4.27 4.60 10.34
C LEU A 49 5.38 5.64 10.13
N GLU A 50 6.58 5.21 9.79
CA GLU A 50 7.74 6.10 9.59
C GLU A 50 7.55 7.10 8.44
N VAL A 51 6.68 6.77 7.48
CA VAL A 51 6.23 7.67 6.42
C VAL A 51 4.72 7.51 6.24
N PHE A 52 4.02 8.61 6.06
CA PHE A 52 2.58 8.58 5.78
C PHE A 52 2.16 9.78 4.93
N THR A 53 1.08 9.63 4.18
CA THR A 53 0.57 10.67 3.27
C THR A 53 -0.81 11.13 3.70
N ILE A 54 -1.01 12.45 3.69
CA ILE A 54 -2.31 13.09 3.92
C ILE A 54 -2.67 13.86 2.67
N PHE A 55 -3.88 13.64 2.16
CA PHE A 55 -4.43 14.38 1.03
C PHE A 55 -5.30 15.51 1.57
N ALA A 56 -5.20 16.71 1.00
CA ALA A 56 -5.95 17.87 1.45
C ALA A 56 -6.51 18.68 0.28
N GLU A 57 -7.64 19.32 0.55
CA GLU A 57 -8.23 20.29 -0.36
C GLU A 57 -7.44 21.62 -0.29
N PRO A 58 -7.42 22.43 -1.37
CA PRO A 58 -6.88 23.79 -1.31
C PRO A 58 -7.49 24.60 -0.16
N GLY A 59 -6.65 25.21 0.69
CA GLY A 59 -7.08 26.03 1.83
C GLY A 59 -7.57 25.24 3.05
N GLU A 60 -7.63 23.91 2.98
CA GLU A 60 -8.09 23.08 4.09
C GLU A 60 -7.13 23.15 5.29
N THR A 61 -7.67 23.22 6.51
CA THR A 61 -6.88 23.01 7.73
C THR A 61 -7.03 21.60 8.24
N VAL A 62 -5.96 20.80 8.09
CA VAL A 62 -5.87 19.44 8.61
C VAL A 62 -5.43 19.49 10.07
N ALA A 63 -6.29 19.00 10.96
CA ALA A 63 -5.94 18.81 12.37
C ALA A 63 -5.05 17.56 12.53
N ILE A 64 -3.86 17.74 13.10
CA ILE A 64 -2.89 16.64 13.31
C ILE A 64 -2.49 16.64 14.77
N ARG A 65 -2.74 15.51 15.45
CA ARG A 65 -2.49 15.36 16.89
C ARG A 65 -1.51 14.23 17.15
N ALA A 66 -0.41 14.55 17.83
CA ALA A 66 0.59 13.58 18.23
C ALA A 66 0.41 13.14 19.69
N ASP A 67 0.74 11.88 19.98
CA ASP A 67 0.81 11.34 21.34
C ASP A 67 1.89 12.03 22.21
N ARG A 68 2.91 12.58 21.55
CA ARG A 68 4.05 13.27 22.16
C ARG A 68 4.38 14.60 21.47
N PRO A 69 5.12 15.52 22.13
CA PRO A 69 5.60 16.73 21.47
C PRO A 69 6.58 16.40 20.33
N LEU A 70 6.33 16.94 19.14
CA LEU A 70 7.17 16.74 17.96
C LEU A 70 7.64 18.08 17.41
N VAL A 71 8.92 18.16 17.05
CA VAL A 71 9.47 19.25 16.25
C VAL A 71 9.05 19.04 14.80
N TRP A 72 8.33 20.01 14.25
CA TRP A 72 7.90 20.01 12.85
C TRP A 72 8.96 20.70 11.99
N ARG A 73 9.51 19.99 10.99
CA ARG A 73 10.50 20.54 10.06
C ARG A 73 9.99 20.50 8.63
N THR A 74 10.04 21.64 7.95
CA THR A 74 9.61 21.79 6.54
C THR A 74 10.51 22.79 5.84
N GLY A 75 11.12 22.43 4.71
CA GLY A 75 11.90 23.36 3.90
C GLY A 75 13.01 24.11 4.65
N GLY A 76 13.62 23.46 5.66
CA GLY A 76 14.65 24.06 6.52
C GLY A 76 14.13 24.93 7.67
N ALA A 77 12.83 25.24 7.71
CA ALA A 77 12.19 25.87 8.86
C ALA A 77 11.84 24.81 9.92
N SER A 78 11.83 25.21 11.20
CA SER A 78 11.36 24.37 12.29
C SER A 78 10.36 25.11 13.18
N ARG A 79 9.32 24.41 13.63
CA ARG A 79 8.38 24.89 14.65
C ARG A 79 8.76 24.29 16.00
N PRO A 80 8.49 25.00 17.13
CA PRO A 80 8.68 24.44 18.46
C PRO A 80 7.92 23.12 18.63
N ALA A 81 8.45 22.25 19.50
CA ALA A 81 7.85 20.96 19.77
C ALA A 81 6.40 21.12 20.28
N SER A 82 5.45 20.45 19.65
CA SER A 82 4.03 20.54 19.97
C SER A 82 3.36 19.19 19.76
N ARG A 83 2.27 18.93 20.50
CA ARG A 83 1.35 17.82 20.24
C ARG A 83 0.27 18.17 19.22
N THR A 84 0.04 19.45 19.00
CA THR A 84 -0.91 19.97 18.01
C THR A 84 -0.12 20.55 16.86
N LEU A 85 -0.31 19.97 15.69
CA LEU A 85 0.53 20.17 14.52
C LEU A 85 -0.32 20.57 13.30
N ASP A 86 -1.42 21.26 13.57
CA ASP A 86 -2.39 21.65 12.54
C ASP A 86 -1.68 22.38 11.37
N TRP A 87 -2.05 21.97 10.16
CA TRP A 87 -1.48 22.43 8.91
C TRP A 87 -2.58 22.93 8.00
N THR A 88 -2.42 24.13 7.46
CA THR A 88 -3.32 24.69 6.44
C THR A 88 -2.68 24.47 5.07
N ALA A 89 -3.38 23.72 4.23
CA ALA A 89 -3.03 23.47 2.86
C ALA A 89 -2.95 24.79 2.07
N PRO A 90 -1.86 25.03 1.32
CA PRO A 90 -1.81 26.09 0.33
C PRO A 90 -2.96 26.01 -0.68
N GLU A 91 -3.29 27.13 -1.31
CA GLU A 91 -4.27 27.17 -2.41
C GLU A 91 -3.76 26.48 -3.69
N THR A 92 -2.44 26.36 -3.83
CA THR A 92 -1.81 25.74 -4.99
C THR A 92 -1.61 24.25 -4.74
N PRO A 93 -2.12 23.37 -5.63
CA PRO A 93 -1.86 21.93 -5.57
C PRO A 93 -0.35 21.61 -5.57
N GLY A 94 0.02 20.52 -4.91
CA GLY A 94 1.42 20.09 -4.83
C GLY A 94 1.77 19.36 -3.53
N LEU A 95 3.02 18.93 -3.44
CA LEU A 95 3.57 18.20 -2.31
C LEU A 95 4.31 19.14 -1.34
N THR A 96 3.99 19.02 -0.05
CA THR A 96 4.82 19.53 1.05
C THR A 96 5.32 18.36 1.88
N VAL A 97 6.64 18.21 2.02
CA VAL A 97 7.24 17.18 2.88
C VAL A 97 7.57 17.75 4.25
N VAL A 98 7.20 17.02 5.28
CA VAL A 98 7.40 17.39 6.68
C VAL A 98 8.07 16.26 7.42
N ASP A 99 9.16 16.55 8.13
CA ASP A 99 9.73 15.61 9.09
C ASP A 99 9.30 16.01 10.51
N LEU A 100 8.70 15.07 11.23
CA LEU A 100 8.30 15.18 12.62
C LEU A 100 9.30 14.42 13.48
N ILE A 101 9.90 15.08 14.46
CA ILE A 101 10.99 14.50 15.26
C ILE A 101 10.68 14.66 16.74
N ASP A 102 10.76 13.57 17.50
CA ASP A 102 10.56 13.60 18.95
C ASP A 102 11.85 13.95 19.73
N GLY A 103 11.74 14.11 21.05
CA GLY A 103 12.88 14.46 21.90
C GLY A 103 13.96 13.37 22.02
N ALA A 104 13.65 12.13 21.64
CA ALA A 104 14.58 10.99 21.63
C ALA A 104 15.25 10.80 20.26
N GLY A 105 14.80 11.53 19.23
CA GLY A 105 15.32 11.46 17.87
C GLY A 105 14.57 10.49 16.95
N ALA A 106 13.47 9.88 17.40
CA ALA A 106 12.59 9.16 16.50
C ALA A 106 11.97 10.13 15.49
N ALA A 107 11.77 9.66 14.27
CA ALA A 107 11.26 10.48 13.17
C ALA A 107 10.05 9.82 12.50
N MET A 108 9.20 10.68 11.93
CA MET A 108 8.11 10.33 11.03
C MET A 108 8.08 11.36 9.91
N ARG A 109 8.00 10.91 8.65
CA ARG A 109 7.79 11.78 7.49
C ARG A 109 6.31 11.85 7.13
N LEU A 110 5.79 13.06 6.99
CA LEU A 110 4.50 13.30 6.38
C LEU A 110 4.65 13.90 4.98
N ASN A 111 4.02 13.25 4.01
CA ASN A 111 3.77 13.84 2.70
C ASN A 111 2.39 14.50 2.74
N LEU A 112 2.35 15.81 2.58
CA LEU A 112 1.11 16.58 2.57
C LEU A 112 0.81 16.98 1.13
N ILE A 113 -0.15 16.30 0.51
CA ILE A 113 -0.49 16.49 -0.91
C ILE A 113 -1.76 17.36 -1.00
N VAL A 114 -1.60 18.57 -1.52
CA VAL A 114 -2.72 19.43 -1.90
C VAL A 114 -3.24 18.98 -3.27
N MET A 115 -4.52 18.65 -3.33
CA MET A 115 -5.18 18.10 -4.51
C MET A 115 -5.75 19.18 -5.45
N HIS A 116 -6.02 18.80 -6.70
CA HIS A 116 -6.74 19.62 -7.67
C HIS A 116 -8.24 19.55 -7.45
N ALA A 117 -8.89 20.70 -7.39
CA ALA A 117 -10.34 20.77 -7.39
C ALA A 117 -10.91 20.34 -8.74
N HIS A 118 -12.01 19.61 -8.68
CA HIS A 118 -12.83 19.23 -9.80
C HIS A 118 -14.29 19.32 -9.40
N ASP A 119 -15.06 20.09 -10.16
CA ASP A 119 -16.49 20.15 -9.96
C ASP A 119 -17.15 19.01 -10.75
N PRO A 120 -17.77 18.00 -10.09
CA PRO A 120 -18.38 16.85 -10.77
C PRO A 120 -19.47 17.23 -11.78
N ASP A 121 -20.03 18.43 -11.65
CA ASP A 121 -21.07 18.97 -12.53
C ASP A 121 -20.51 19.69 -13.76
N SER A 122 -19.23 20.10 -13.74
CA SER A 122 -18.61 20.93 -14.77
C SER A 122 -18.07 20.15 -15.98
N GLY A 123 -17.98 18.82 -15.89
CA GLY A 123 -17.43 17.96 -16.95
C GLY A 123 -16.99 16.60 -16.43
N ASP A 124 -16.59 15.71 -17.34
CA ASP A 124 -16.15 14.34 -17.02
C ASP A 124 -14.63 14.15 -17.14
N ALA A 125 -13.85 15.23 -17.05
CA ALA A 125 -12.39 15.22 -17.15
C ALA A 125 -11.73 16.34 -16.32
N ILE A 126 -10.47 16.13 -15.94
CA ILE A 126 -9.58 17.15 -15.35
C ILE A 126 -8.36 17.27 -16.26
N ASN A 127 -8.09 18.47 -16.78
CA ASN A 127 -6.92 18.74 -17.63
C ASN A 127 -6.70 17.71 -18.77
N GLY A 128 -7.80 17.24 -19.39
CA GLY A 128 -7.77 16.22 -20.45
C GLY A 128 -7.77 14.77 -19.96
N TYR A 129 -7.52 14.50 -18.68
CA TYR A 129 -7.64 13.17 -18.09
C TYR A 129 -9.11 12.79 -17.88
N ARG A 130 -9.61 11.84 -18.67
CA ARG A 130 -11.02 11.41 -18.64
C ARG A 130 -11.34 10.69 -17.34
N LEU A 131 -12.21 11.28 -16.53
CA LEU A 131 -12.77 10.65 -15.33
C LEU A 131 -14.04 9.84 -15.65
N GLY A 132 -14.93 10.36 -16.51
CA GLY A 132 -16.30 9.85 -16.59
C GLY A 132 -17.17 10.42 -15.47
N ARG A 133 -18.34 9.81 -15.24
CA ARG A 133 -19.34 10.33 -14.30
C ARG A 133 -19.49 9.44 -13.10
N TYR A 134 -19.34 10.02 -11.92
CA TYR A 134 -19.71 9.39 -10.67
C TYR A 134 -21.22 9.19 -10.58
N PRO A 135 -21.70 8.19 -9.81
CA PRO A 135 -23.11 8.11 -9.45
C PRO A 135 -23.58 9.40 -8.76
N SER A 136 -24.72 9.93 -9.17
CA SER A 136 -25.31 11.14 -8.59
C SER A 136 -25.79 10.94 -7.15
N GLU A 137 -26.26 9.73 -6.84
CA GLU A 137 -26.77 9.37 -5.52
C GLU A 137 -25.76 8.50 -4.78
N PRO A 138 -25.35 8.87 -3.55
CA PRO A 138 -24.43 8.06 -2.76
C PRO A 138 -25.05 6.70 -2.42
N TYR A 139 -24.25 5.63 -2.53
CA TYR A 139 -24.71 4.29 -2.23
C TYR A 139 -25.21 4.20 -0.77
N ARG A 140 -26.49 3.85 -0.59
CA ARG A 140 -27.15 3.78 0.72
C ARG A 140 -27.05 5.09 1.54
N GLY A 141 -26.93 6.25 0.90
CA GLY A 141 -26.83 7.53 1.60
C GLY A 141 -25.53 7.72 2.39
N ARG A 142 -24.48 6.95 2.08
CA ARG A 142 -23.20 6.99 2.81
C ARG A 142 -22.29 8.09 2.26
N GLU A 143 -21.71 8.89 3.16
CA GLU A 143 -20.83 10.00 2.81
C GLU A 143 -19.59 9.57 2.02
N ASN A 144 -18.99 8.42 2.34
CA ASN A 144 -17.86 7.88 1.60
C ASN A 144 -18.19 7.44 0.16
N TYR A 145 -19.45 7.53 -0.28
CA TYR A 145 -19.89 7.32 -1.67
C TYR A 145 -20.31 8.61 -2.39
N LEU A 146 -20.02 9.78 -1.80
CA LEU A 146 -20.16 11.05 -2.51
C LEU A 146 -19.09 11.15 -3.61
N PRO A 147 -19.41 11.78 -4.76
CA PRO A 147 -18.43 12.08 -5.80
C PRO A 147 -17.25 12.87 -5.22
N PRO A 148 -16.00 12.41 -5.38
CA PRO A 148 -14.83 13.17 -4.98
C PRO A 148 -14.78 14.48 -5.76
N ARG A 149 -14.46 15.57 -5.05
CA ARG A 149 -14.31 16.91 -5.63
C ARG A 149 -12.86 17.33 -5.76
N HIS A 150 -11.93 16.49 -5.31
CA HIS A 150 -10.51 16.77 -5.27
C HIS A 150 -9.72 15.52 -5.65
N PHE A 151 -8.68 15.71 -6.46
CA PHE A 151 -7.87 14.62 -7.00
C PHE A 151 -6.38 14.95 -6.92
N ALA A 152 -5.57 13.97 -6.51
CA ALA A 152 -4.13 14.10 -6.56
C ALA A 152 -3.65 14.01 -8.01
N GLU A 153 -2.96 15.04 -8.50
CA GLU A 153 -2.22 14.97 -9.76
C GLU A 153 -0.94 14.17 -9.53
N VAL A 154 -0.73 13.12 -10.34
CA VAL A 154 0.45 12.27 -10.22
C VAL A 154 1.38 12.55 -11.39
N SER A 155 2.23 13.56 -11.22
CA SER A 155 3.34 13.81 -12.15
C SER A 155 4.35 12.67 -12.12
N GLU A 156 5.26 12.64 -13.10
CA GLU A 156 6.29 11.59 -13.20
C GLU A 156 7.13 11.49 -11.92
N ASP A 157 7.50 12.64 -11.33
CA ASP A 157 8.28 12.71 -10.09
C ASP A 157 7.51 12.16 -8.87
N LEU A 158 6.17 12.23 -8.89
CA LEU A 158 5.33 11.75 -7.79
C LEU A 158 4.97 10.27 -7.91
N ARG A 159 5.18 9.63 -9.07
CA ARG A 159 4.87 8.18 -9.24
C ARG A 159 5.62 7.32 -8.23
N ASN A 160 6.88 7.65 -7.97
CA ASN A 160 7.75 6.90 -7.06
C ASN A 160 7.75 7.49 -5.64
N LEU A 161 6.86 8.45 -5.35
CA LEU A 161 6.72 8.96 -3.98
C LEU A 161 6.24 7.81 -3.09
N GLN A 162 7.05 7.44 -2.11
CA GLN A 162 6.68 6.51 -1.06
C GLN A 162 5.65 7.18 -0.16
N ILE A 163 4.42 6.68 -0.18
CA ILE A 163 3.26 7.28 0.50
C ILE A 163 2.98 6.66 1.86
N SER A 164 3.47 5.44 2.07
CA SER A 164 3.59 4.71 3.33
C SER A 164 4.80 3.76 3.22
N PRO A 165 5.26 3.08 4.29
CA PRO A 165 6.52 2.34 4.26
C PRO A 165 6.68 1.38 3.08
N HIS A 166 5.61 0.71 2.67
CA HIS A 166 5.66 -0.33 1.64
C HIS A 166 4.92 0.02 0.36
N PHE A 167 4.42 1.25 0.21
CA PHE A 167 3.63 1.64 -0.97
C PHE A 167 4.06 2.97 -1.57
N THR A 168 4.00 3.03 -2.91
CA THR A 168 4.22 4.25 -3.69
C THR A 168 2.93 4.75 -4.33
N LEU A 169 2.83 6.05 -4.58
CA LEU A 169 1.62 6.65 -5.15
C LEU A 169 1.25 6.06 -6.51
N GLY A 170 2.26 5.74 -7.33
CA GLY A 170 2.10 5.20 -8.67
C GLY A 170 1.41 3.83 -8.71
N GLN A 171 1.56 3.00 -7.67
CA GLN A 171 0.91 1.69 -7.58
C GLN A 171 -0.64 1.79 -7.61
N PHE A 172 -1.20 2.93 -7.22
CA PHE A 172 -2.65 3.13 -7.15
C PHE A 172 -3.26 3.76 -8.40
N LEU A 173 -2.46 4.04 -9.42
CA LEU A 173 -2.95 4.68 -10.63
C LEU A 173 -3.94 3.81 -11.41
N CYS A 174 -4.94 4.47 -12.00
CA CYS A 174 -5.85 3.82 -12.93
C CYS A 174 -5.09 3.38 -14.18
N LYS A 175 -5.33 2.15 -14.64
CA LYS A 175 -4.68 1.54 -15.81
C LYS A 175 -5.12 2.15 -17.16
N GLN A 176 -6.03 3.13 -17.16
CA GLN A 176 -6.40 3.81 -18.39
C GLN A 176 -5.21 4.62 -18.93
N PRO A 177 -5.10 4.79 -20.26
CA PRO A 177 -4.12 5.71 -20.82
C PRO A 177 -4.40 7.15 -20.39
N ALA A 178 -3.34 7.95 -20.28
CA ALA A 178 -3.38 9.37 -19.98
C ALA A 178 -2.47 10.13 -20.93
N ASP A 179 -3.02 11.13 -21.63
CA ASP A 179 -2.23 12.09 -22.41
C ASP A 179 -1.81 13.23 -21.47
N GLY A 180 -0.88 12.95 -20.55
CA GLY A 180 -0.43 13.86 -19.50
C GLY A 180 -0.37 13.21 -18.11
N ALA A 181 -0.39 14.03 -17.06
CA ALA A 181 -0.42 13.53 -15.69
C ALA A 181 -1.78 12.86 -15.39
N PRO A 182 -1.80 11.61 -14.92
CA PRO A 182 -3.02 10.99 -14.41
C PRO A 182 -3.43 11.60 -13.06
N TYR A 183 -4.71 11.46 -12.74
CA TYR A 183 -5.29 11.92 -11.48
C TYR A 183 -5.89 10.73 -10.71
N LEU A 184 -5.76 10.74 -9.38
CA LEU A 184 -6.35 9.70 -8.53
C LEU A 184 -6.99 10.27 -7.27
N VAL A 185 -7.84 9.46 -6.67
CA VAL A 185 -8.29 9.60 -5.27
C VAL A 185 -7.78 8.39 -4.52
N LEU A 186 -7.25 8.58 -3.33
CA LEU A 186 -6.78 7.51 -2.46
C LEU A 186 -7.16 7.83 -1.01
N SER A 187 -7.76 6.87 -0.33
CA SER A 187 -8.13 6.97 1.08
C SER A 187 -6.92 6.71 1.97
N GLU A 188 -6.62 7.60 2.92
CA GLU A 188 -5.59 7.35 3.94
C GLU A 188 -5.90 6.11 4.78
N ARG A 189 -7.18 5.81 4.99
CA ARG A 189 -7.63 4.61 5.73
C ARG A 189 -7.33 3.33 4.96
N LEU A 190 -7.49 3.34 3.63
CA LEU A 190 -7.09 2.20 2.80
C LEU A 190 -5.57 2.00 2.87
N LEU A 191 -4.79 3.07 2.81
CA LEU A 191 -3.34 2.98 2.89
C LEU A 191 -2.87 2.36 4.22
N ALA A 192 -3.39 2.86 5.34
CA ALA A 192 -3.11 2.28 6.66
C ALA A 192 -3.59 0.83 6.79
N LYS A 193 -4.73 0.48 6.17
CA LYS A 193 -5.22 -0.91 6.13
C LYS A 193 -4.23 -1.83 5.41
N LEU A 194 -3.69 -1.40 4.26
CA LEU A 194 -2.77 -2.22 3.48
C LEU A 194 -1.46 -2.49 4.22
N GLU A 195 -0.94 -1.52 4.97
CA GLU A 195 0.24 -1.70 5.83
C GLU A 195 -0.02 -2.74 6.94
N VAL A 196 -1.18 -2.66 7.62
CA VAL A 196 -1.57 -3.66 8.63
C VAL A 196 -1.74 -5.06 8.02
N LEU A 197 -2.30 -5.15 6.82
CA LEU A 197 -2.46 -6.42 6.12
C LEU A 197 -1.11 -7.03 5.71
N LEU A 198 -0.18 -6.20 5.24
CA LEU A 198 1.14 -6.64 4.80
C LEU A 198 1.99 -7.13 5.99
N GLU A 199 1.91 -6.43 7.12
CA GLU A 199 2.53 -6.85 8.38
C GLU A 199 2.00 -8.22 8.83
N ALA A 200 0.67 -8.39 8.83
CA ALA A 200 0.06 -9.67 9.18
C ALA A 200 0.42 -10.81 8.20
N ALA A 201 0.55 -10.51 6.91
CA ALA A 201 0.98 -11.50 5.91
C ALA A 201 2.44 -11.94 6.16
N ASN A 202 3.33 -11.01 6.46
CA ASN A 202 4.71 -11.31 6.82
C ASN A 202 4.80 -12.09 8.14
N ASP A 203 4.00 -11.74 9.15
CA ASP A 203 3.89 -12.50 10.42
C ASP A 203 3.41 -13.94 10.20
N ARG A 204 2.57 -14.16 9.18
CA ARG A 204 2.10 -15.48 8.75
C ARG A 204 3.18 -16.29 8.04
N GLY A 205 4.29 -15.66 7.64
CA GLY A 205 5.41 -16.26 6.92
C GLY A 205 5.40 -16.03 5.41
N TRP A 206 4.43 -15.25 4.89
CA TRP A 206 4.39 -14.85 3.49
C TRP A 206 5.26 -13.60 3.29
N ARG A 207 6.54 -13.82 3.04
CA ARG A 207 7.54 -12.75 2.95
C ARG A 207 7.23 -11.85 1.74
N ALA A 208 6.96 -10.58 1.99
CA ALA A 208 6.76 -9.59 0.94
C ALA A 208 7.13 -8.18 1.43
N ASP A 209 7.83 -7.41 0.60
CA ASP A 209 8.15 -6.00 0.91
C ASP A 209 7.04 -5.03 0.47
N THR A 210 6.06 -5.51 -0.29
CA THR A 210 4.86 -4.76 -0.71
C THR A 210 3.79 -5.75 -1.17
N PHE A 211 2.54 -5.30 -1.29
CA PHE A 211 1.58 -6.02 -2.14
C PHE A 211 1.69 -5.50 -3.56
N THR A 212 1.61 -6.41 -4.54
CA THR A 212 1.32 -5.97 -5.90
C THR A 212 -0.11 -5.45 -5.95
N VAL A 213 -0.25 -4.14 -6.16
CA VAL A 213 -1.54 -3.48 -6.37
C VAL A 213 -1.96 -3.69 -7.82
N MET A 214 -2.63 -4.82 -8.09
CA MET A 214 -3.15 -5.13 -9.42
C MET A 214 -4.12 -4.05 -9.90
N SER A 215 -4.91 -3.46 -9.00
CA SER A 215 -5.78 -2.34 -9.33
C SER A 215 -6.05 -1.47 -8.11
N GLY A 216 -5.59 -0.22 -8.12
CA GLY A 216 -5.94 0.80 -7.15
C GLY A 216 -7.16 1.62 -7.58
N TYR A 217 -7.00 2.94 -7.67
CA TYR A 217 -8.05 3.85 -8.12
C TYR A 217 -8.47 3.52 -9.57
N ARG A 218 -9.76 3.64 -9.84
CA ARG A 218 -10.32 3.56 -11.19
C ARG A 218 -11.12 4.81 -11.45
N THR A 219 -10.97 5.42 -12.62
CA THR A 219 -11.95 6.44 -13.01
C THR A 219 -13.33 5.78 -13.22
N PRO A 220 -14.45 6.50 -13.03
CA PRO A 220 -15.75 5.98 -13.42
C PRO A 220 -15.83 5.48 -14.87
N ALA A 221 -15.19 6.17 -15.82
CA ALA A 221 -15.14 5.77 -17.23
C ALA A 221 -14.42 4.43 -17.42
N TYR A 222 -13.23 4.26 -16.81
CA TYR A 222 -12.48 3.03 -16.89
C TYR A 222 -13.20 1.88 -16.20
N ASN A 223 -13.74 2.11 -14.99
CA ASN A 223 -14.50 1.12 -14.25
C ASN A 223 -15.72 0.60 -15.05
N ALA A 224 -16.44 1.49 -15.73
CA ALA A 224 -17.53 1.10 -16.62
C ALA A 224 -17.05 0.34 -17.86
N ALA A 225 -15.92 0.74 -18.46
CA ALA A 225 -15.36 0.10 -19.65
C ALA A 225 -14.97 -1.37 -19.42
N ILE A 226 -14.54 -1.71 -18.20
CA ILE A 226 -14.22 -3.08 -17.79
C ILE A 226 -15.43 -3.83 -17.17
N GLY A 227 -16.65 -3.29 -17.30
CA GLY A 227 -17.89 -3.96 -16.90
C GLY A 227 -18.16 -3.99 -15.40
N ASN A 228 -17.45 -3.20 -14.59
CA ASN A 228 -17.62 -3.21 -13.13
C ASN A 228 -18.80 -2.36 -12.65
N GLY A 229 -19.29 -2.68 -11.44
CA GLY A 229 -20.44 -2.02 -10.84
C GLY A 229 -20.23 -0.52 -10.60
N ARG A 230 -21.29 0.27 -10.77
CA ARG A 230 -21.27 1.74 -10.65
C ARG A 230 -20.91 2.27 -9.26
N TYR A 231 -21.02 1.45 -8.22
CA TYR A 231 -20.70 1.78 -6.83
C TYR A 231 -19.46 1.03 -6.33
N SER A 232 -18.55 0.68 -7.24
CA SER A 232 -17.25 0.11 -6.86
C SER A 232 -16.50 1.05 -5.94
N ARG A 233 -15.89 0.54 -4.86
CA ARG A 233 -15.06 1.38 -3.97
C ARG A 233 -13.80 1.91 -4.65
N HIS A 234 -13.34 1.28 -5.75
CA HIS A 234 -12.19 1.75 -6.52
C HIS A 234 -12.39 3.15 -7.10
N ILE A 235 -13.61 3.52 -7.49
CA ILE A 235 -13.85 4.87 -8.05
C ILE A 235 -13.75 5.96 -7.01
N TYR A 236 -13.83 5.61 -5.72
CA TYR A 236 -13.74 6.56 -4.63
C TYR A 236 -12.39 6.47 -3.89
N GLY A 237 -11.40 5.77 -4.46
CA GLY A 237 -10.06 5.62 -3.85
C GLY A 237 -10.01 4.74 -2.60
N GLY A 238 -11.09 4.01 -2.30
CA GLY A 238 -11.24 3.24 -1.07
C GLY A 238 -11.08 1.74 -1.25
N ALA A 239 -10.55 1.27 -2.37
CA ALA A 239 -10.30 -0.15 -2.64
C ALA A 239 -8.99 -0.41 -3.37
N ALA A 240 -8.46 -1.61 -3.16
CA ALA A 240 -7.35 -2.17 -3.89
C ALA A 240 -7.60 -3.66 -4.18
N ASP A 241 -7.23 -4.08 -5.38
CA ASP A 241 -7.07 -5.49 -5.72
C ASP A 241 -5.58 -5.82 -5.60
N ILE A 242 -5.26 -6.77 -4.72
CA ILE A 242 -3.89 -7.04 -4.25
C ILE A 242 -3.54 -8.53 -4.34
N TYR A 243 -2.25 -8.81 -4.48
CA TYR A 243 -1.66 -10.14 -4.30
C TYR A 243 -0.21 -10.02 -3.82
N ILE A 244 0.35 -11.12 -3.32
CA ILE A 244 1.76 -11.24 -2.96
C ILE A 244 2.51 -11.80 -4.17
N ASP A 245 3.63 -11.18 -4.52
CA ASP A 245 4.47 -11.47 -5.68
C ASP A 245 5.91 -11.12 -5.30
N ALA A 246 6.51 -11.99 -4.47
CA ALA A 246 7.80 -11.70 -3.87
C ALA A 246 8.95 -11.88 -4.87
N ASP A 247 8.77 -12.70 -5.91
CA ASP A 247 9.76 -12.93 -6.96
C ASP A 247 9.63 -11.97 -8.16
N GLY A 248 8.52 -11.23 -8.25
CA GLY A 248 8.30 -10.17 -9.23
C GLY A 248 7.95 -10.69 -10.63
N ASP A 249 7.43 -11.91 -10.74
CA ASP A 249 7.04 -12.51 -12.02
C ASP A 249 5.67 -12.03 -12.54
N GLY A 250 4.94 -11.25 -11.71
CA GLY A 250 3.64 -10.69 -12.04
C GLY A 250 2.47 -11.65 -11.77
N ILE A 251 2.72 -12.75 -11.08
CA ILE A 251 1.76 -13.77 -10.69
C ILE A 251 1.74 -13.82 -9.14
N MET A 252 0.64 -14.30 -8.58
CA MET A 252 0.54 -14.49 -7.13
C MET A 252 1.44 -15.66 -6.69
N ASP A 253 2.14 -15.49 -5.58
CA ASP A 253 2.91 -16.55 -4.94
C ASP A 253 2.00 -17.68 -4.42
N ASP A 254 2.57 -18.89 -4.34
CA ASP A 254 1.97 -20.07 -3.70
C ASP A 254 1.94 -19.87 -2.16
N LEU A 255 0.79 -19.44 -1.65
CA LEU A 255 0.60 -19.08 -0.24
C LEU A 255 0.21 -20.27 0.62
N ASP A 256 -0.39 -21.32 0.03
CA ASP A 256 -0.79 -22.52 0.75
C ASP A 256 0.29 -23.63 0.75
N GLY A 257 1.31 -23.49 -0.11
CA GLY A 257 2.50 -24.32 -0.16
C GLY A 257 2.32 -25.64 -0.91
N ASP A 258 1.33 -25.75 -1.79
CA ASP A 258 1.04 -26.97 -2.55
C ASP A 258 1.86 -27.10 -3.85
N GLY A 259 2.62 -26.06 -4.22
CA GLY A 259 3.45 -25.95 -5.40
C GLY A 259 2.73 -25.46 -6.67
N GLN A 260 1.50 -24.97 -6.56
CA GLN A 260 0.68 -24.49 -7.67
C GLN A 260 0.08 -23.12 -7.37
N VAL A 261 0.06 -22.22 -8.36
CA VAL A 261 -0.67 -20.95 -8.22
C VAL A 261 -2.11 -21.13 -8.65
N THR A 262 -3.03 -21.14 -7.69
CA THR A 262 -4.46 -21.42 -7.89
C THR A 262 -5.35 -20.43 -7.13
N PRO A 263 -6.69 -20.48 -7.29
CA PRO A 263 -7.60 -19.70 -6.46
C PRO A 263 -7.47 -20.00 -4.95
N ALA A 264 -6.84 -21.11 -4.55
CA ALA A 264 -6.59 -21.44 -3.15
C ALA A 264 -5.61 -20.45 -2.49
N ASP A 265 -4.67 -19.87 -3.24
CA ASP A 265 -3.75 -18.85 -2.73
C ASP A 265 -4.47 -17.55 -2.39
N ALA A 266 -5.36 -17.10 -3.29
CA ALA A 266 -6.24 -15.98 -3.02
C ALA A 266 -7.17 -16.26 -1.83
N ALA A 267 -7.65 -17.50 -1.68
CA ALA A 267 -8.43 -17.90 -0.53
C ALA A 267 -7.60 -17.84 0.77
N ALA A 268 -6.32 -18.22 0.76
CA ALA A 268 -5.45 -18.11 1.93
C ALA A 268 -5.30 -16.64 2.38
N LEU A 269 -5.02 -15.72 1.45
CA LEU A 269 -4.95 -14.29 1.76
C LEU A 269 -6.31 -13.72 2.20
N TYR A 270 -7.42 -14.18 1.61
CA TYR A 270 -8.77 -13.83 2.05
C TYR A 270 -9.01 -14.22 3.51
N GLU A 271 -8.69 -15.45 3.89
CA GLU A 271 -8.91 -15.94 5.26
C GLU A 271 -8.06 -15.16 6.28
N LEU A 272 -6.83 -14.76 5.93
CA LEU A 272 -6.04 -13.85 6.77
C LEU A 272 -6.79 -12.52 7.02
N VAL A 273 -7.39 -11.93 5.99
CA VAL A 273 -8.17 -10.67 6.14
C VAL A 273 -9.45 -10.90 6.95
N GLU A 274 -10.06 -12.08 6.85
CA GLU A 274 -11.20 -12.47 7.69
C GLU A 274 -10.83 -12.59 9.16
N GLU A 275 -9.73 -13.29 9.47
CA GLU A 275 -9.22 -13.44 10.84
C GLU A 275 -8.95 -12.07 11.48
N LEU A 276 -8.31 -11.16 10.73
CA LEU A 276 -8.05 -9.81 11.20
C LEU A 276 -9.34 -9.01 11.43
N SER A 277 -10.35 -9.18 10.57
CA SER A 277 -11.63 -8.46 10.66
C SER A 277 -12.38 -8.69 11.98
N ASP A 278 -12.09 -9.78 12.69
CA ASP A 278 -12.67 -10.09 13.99
C ASP A 278 -11.85 -9.53 15.18
N THR A 279 -10.75 -8.82 14.92
CA THR A 279 -9.89 -8.20 15.94
C THR A 279 -10.27 -6.73 16.21
N PRO A 280 -10.16 -6.25 17.47
CA PRO A 280 -10.43 -4.85 17.80
C PRO A 280 -9.55 -3.84 17.04
N ASN A 281 -8.28 -4.20 16.80
CA ASN A 281 -7.32 -3.33 16.12
C ASN A 281 -7.64 -3.14 14.64
N PHE A 282 -8.34 -4.10 14.02
CA PHE A 282 -8.74 -4.00 12.61
C PHE A 282 -10.12 -3.37 12.41
N ALA A 283 -10.91 -3.20 13.48
CA ALA A 283 -12.25 -2.62 13.42
C ALA A 283 -12.32 -1.28 12.63
N PRO A 284 -11.34 -0.35 12.73
CA PRO A 284 -11.33 0.88 11.95
C PRO A 284 -11.13 0.69 10.44
N TYR A 285 -10.74 -0.50 9.97
CA TYR A 285 -10.41 -0.83 8.58
C TYR A 285 -11.42 -1.80 7.95
N LEU A 286 -12.55 -2.06 8.63
CA LEU A 286 -13.60 -2.93 8.15
C LEU A 286 -14.16 -2.46 6.80
N GLY A 287 -14.39 -3.42 5.91
CA GLY A 287 -15.01 -3.16 4.63
C GLY A 287 -15.27 -4.42 3.82
N GLY A 288 -15.30 -4.29 2.50
CA GLY A 288 -15.48 -5.35 1.54
C GLY A 288 -14.23 -6.21 1.37
N LEU A 289 -14.47 -7.48 1.07
CA LEU A 289 -13.45 -8.48 0.82
C LEU A 289 -13.99 -9.48 -0.21
N GLY A 290 -13.21 -9.77 -1.24
CA GLY A 290 -13.53 -10.78 -2.24
C GLY A 290 -12.27 -11.38 -2.84
N ASP A 291 -12.20 -12.69 -2.97
CA ASP A 291 -11.18 -13.44 -3.69
C ASP A 291 -11.56 -13.61 -5.16
N TYR A 292 -10.56 -13.81 -6.02
CA TYR A 292 -10.77 -14.02 -7.45
C TYR A 292 -9.76 -15.01 -7.97
N GLY A 293 -10.23 -15.98 -8.76
CA GLY A 293 -9.37 -16.90 -9.48
C GLY A 293 -8.72 -16.28 -10.73
N SER A 294 -7.87 -17.06 -11.37
CA SER A 294 -7.17 -16.67 -12.59
C SER A 294 -8.09 -16.58 -13.81
N THR A 295 -7.76 -15.66 -14.72
CA THR A 295 -8.33 -15.57 -16.06
C THR A 295 -7.22 -15.54 -17.10
N SER A 296 -7.56 -15.37 -18.38
CA SER A 296 -6.54 -15.11 -19.41
C SER A 296 -5.84 -13.75 -19.25
N ALA A 297 -6.35 -12.86 -18.39
CA ALA A 297 -5.84 -11.50 -18.24
C ALA A 297 -5.01 -11.29 -16.96
N HIS A 298 -5.17 -12.15 -15.94
CA HIS A 298 -4.50 -12.02 -14.64
C HIS A 298 -4.52 -13.34 -13.87
N GLY A 299 -3.59 -13.49 -12.93
CA GLY A 299 -3.58 -14.56 -11.92
C GLY A 299 -4.64 -14.36 -10.82
N PRO A 300 -4.60 -15.16 -9.74
CA PRO A 300 -5.50 -14.99 -8.61
C PRO A 300 -5.14 -13.73 -7.81
N PHE A 301 -6.12 -13.12 -7.16
CA PHE A 301 -5.93 -11.91 -6.34
C PHE A 301 -7.06 -11.74 -5.32
N VAL A 302 -6.87 -10.82 -4.37
CA VAL A 302 -7.87 -10.45 -3.37
C VAL A 302 -8.22 -8.97 -3.48
N HIS A 303 -9.52 -8.69 -3.58
CA HIS A 303 -10.08 -7.37 -3.40
C HIS A 303 -10.23 -7.03 -1.92
N VAL A 304 -9.75 -5.87 -1.51
CA VAL A 304 -10.03 -5.27 -0.22
C VAL A 304 -10.53 -3.84 -0.37
N ASP A 305 -11.49 -3.44 0.47
CA ASP A 305 -11.90 -2.04 0.57
C ASP A 305 -12.23 -1.61 1.99
N GLU A 306 -12.39 -0.30 2.20
CA GLU A 306 -12.72 0.31 3.49
C GLU A 306 -14.15 0.85 3.55
N ARG A 307 -15.13 0.23 2.88
CA ARG A 307 -16.52 0.74 2.80
C ARG A 307 -17.20 0.99 4.16
N GLY A 308 -16.66 0.46 5.26
CA GLY A 308 -17.15 0.70 6.62
C GLY A 308 -18.18 -0.32 7.10
N TRP A 309 -18.42 -1.39 6.34
CA TRP A 309 -19.21 -2.53 6.79
C TRP A 309 -18.74 -3.82 6.10
N ARG A 310 -18.95 -4.95 6.79
CA ARG A 310 -18.62 -6.28 6.27
C ARG A 310 -19.42 -6.59 5.01
N ALA A 311 -18.73 -6.88 3.91
CA ALA A 311 -19.31 -7.40 2.68
C ALA A 311 -18.37 -8.44 2.09
N ARG A 312 -18.90 -9.61 1.71
CA ARG A 312 -18.13 -10.75 1.23
C ARG A 312 -18.68 -11.25 -0.09
N TRP A 313 -17.78 -11.50 -1.03
CA TRP A 313 -18.07 -12.13 -2.31
C TRP A 313 -16.81 -12.85 -2.78
N GLY A 314 -16.72 -13.19 -4.06
CA GLY A 314 -15.45 -13.60 -4.66
C GLY A 314 -15.12 -15.07 -4.55
N ARG A 315 -15.65 -15.75 -3.53
CA ARG A 315 -15.47 -17.20 -3.35
C ARG A 315 -16.01 -17.94 -4.55
N SER A 316 -15.11 -18.22 -5.47
CA SER A 316 -15.40 -18.62 -6.84
C SER A 316 -16.01 -20.01 -6.79
N ALA A 317 -17.35 -20.02 -6.82
CA ALA A 317 -18.22 -20.86 -7.63
C ALA A 317 -17.76 -22.31 -7.87
N GLY A 318 -17.98 -23.18 -6.86
CA GLY A 318 -18.04 -24.63 -7.03
C GLY A 318 -16.76 -25.38 -6.71
#